data_AF-A0A1H6KT38-F1
#
_entry.id   AF-A0A1H6KT38-F1
#
_cell.length_a   1.000
_cell.length_b   1.000
_cell.length_c   1.000
_cell.angle_alpha   90.00
_cell.angle_beta   90.00
_cell.angle_gamma   90.00
#
_symmetry.space_group_name_H-M   'P 1'
#
loop_
_entity.id
_entity.type
_entity.pdbx_description
1 polymer ?
#
loop_
_entity_poly.entity_id
_entity_poly.type
_entity_poly.pdbx_seq_one_letter_code
_entity_poly.pdbx_strand_id
1 'polypeptide(L)'
;MTEDALSVYRSLTSMDVKVALMVSPHGPVPAQLVPKLSQLRGTAAVQSTWPSNRQPNEPFTLQGELPDRLERIRQHLDQWWSKVGPEVQNYLIENRDGELDADYKAAVMDAGDGNLDGLIVAVVQDNNTEKFRLPPIVDVYVEMKARDI
;
A
#
# COMPACT_ATOMS: atom_id res chain seq x y z
N MET A 1 -22.41 6.14 -1.24
CA MET A 1 -21.34 6.46 -2.20
C MET A 1 -20.04 6.36 -1.43
N THR A 2 -19.43 5.18 -1.48
CA THR A 2 -18.15 4.83 -0.84
C THR A 2 -17.04 5.52 -1.61
N GLU A 3 -16.79 6.81 -1.31
CA GLU A 3 -15.55 7.45 -1.72
C GLU A 3 -14.40 6.63 -1.15
N ASP A 4 -13.68 6.03 -2.09
CA ASP A 4 -12.93 4.79 -1.94
C ASP A 4 -11.85 4.95 -0.86
N ALA A 5 -11.86 4.15 0.21
CA ALA A 5 -10.81 4.18 1.23
C ALA A 5 -9.39 4.04 0.62
N LEU A 6 -9.28 3.42 -0.55
CA LEU A 6 -8.02 3.38 -1.32
C LEU A 6 -7.61 4.72 -1.94
N SER A 7 -8.56 5.60 -2.25
CA SER A 7 -8.27 6.96 -2.74
C SER A 7 -7.52 7.77 -1.68
N VAL A 8 -7.89 7.61 -0.40
CA VAL A 8 -7.19 8.20 0.75
C VAL A 8 -5.75 7.73 0.78
N TYR A 9 -5.53 6.43 0.73
CA TYR A 9 -4.19 5.85 0.73
C TYR A 9 -3.36 6.33 -0.47
N ARG A 10 -3.96 6.40 -1.66
CA ARG A 10 -3.30 6.90 -2.89
C ARG A 10 -2.92 8.38 -2.79
N SER A 11 -3.71 9.20 -2.08
CA SER A 11 -3.46 10.64 -1.89
C SER A 11 -2.27 10.96 -0.97
N LEU A 12 -1.78 9.97 -0.20
CA LEU A 12 -0.60 10.14 0.64
C LEU A 12 0.64 10.36 -0.25
N THR A 13 1.46 11.35 0.07
CA THR A 13 2.67 11.67 -0.70
C THR A 13 3.94 11.05 -0.15
N SER A 14 3.94 10.60 1.12
CA SER A 14 5.10 9.98 1.75
C SER A 14 5.08 8.46 1.55
N MET A 15 6.17 7.94 0.96
CA MET A 15 6.37 6.50 0.79
C MET A 15 6.52 5.78 2.14
N ASP A 16 7.30 6.34 3.06
CA ASP A 16 7.50 5.76 4.41
C ASP A 16 6.18 5.51 5.14
N VAL A 17 5.26 6.45 4.98
CA VAL A 17 3.92 6.39 5.56
C VAL A 17 3.09 5.29 4.90
N LYS A 18 3.11 5.20 3.57
CA LYS A 18 2.39 4.17 2.82
C LYS A 18 2.89 2.78 3.17
N VAL A 19 4.21 2.62 3.30
CA VAL A 19 4.86 1.39 3.74
C VAL A 19 4.46 1.06 5.17
N ALA A 20 4.55 1.99 6.12
CA ALA A 20 4.19 1.76 7.52
C ALA A 20 2.74 1.28 7.69
N LEU A 21 1.80 1.91 6.96
CA LEU A 21 0.39 1.50 6.95
C LEU A 21 0.17 0.14 6.28
N MET A 22 0.99 -0.24 5.31
CA MET A 22 0.92 -1.56 4.68
C MET A 22 1.55 -2.66 5.54
N VAL A 23 2.64 -2.35 6.25
CA VAL A 23 3.33 -3.25 7.20
C VAL A 23 2.45 -3.53 8.42
N SER A 24 1.72 -2.53 8.91
CA SER A 24 0.83 -2.71 10.05
C SER A 24 -0.50 -1.98 9.82
N PRO A 25 -1.43 -2.58 9.04
CA PRO A 25 -2.73 -1.97 8.74
C PRO A 25 -3.54 -1.64 9.99
N HIS A 26 -3.50 -2.53 10.99
CA HIS A 26 -4.16 -2.37 12.29
C HIS A 26 -3.25 -1.73 13.37
N GLY A 27 -2.06 -1.29 12.96
CA GLY A 27 -1.02 -0.81 13.88
C GLY A 27 -1.14 0.67 14.24
N PRO A 28 -0.19 1.15 15.08
CA PRO A 28 -0.01 2.56 15.38
C PRO A 28 0.16 3.40 14.11
N VAL A 29 -0.73 4.35 13.92
CA VAL A 29 -0.60 5.40 12.93
C VAL A 29 0.39 6.46 13.45
N PRO A 30 1.40 6.82 12.66
CA PRO A 30 2.30 7.93 12.99
C PRO A 30 1.52 9.21 13.33
N ALA A 31 1.87 9.86 14.45
CA ALA A 31 1.17 11.04 14.97
C ALA A 31 1.05 12.20 13.94
N GLN A 32 2.01 12.30 13.02
CA GLN A 32 2.02 13.31 11.94
C GLN A 32 0.87 13.14 10.93
N LEU A 33 0.26 11.96 10.87
CA LEU A 33 -0.81 11.61 9.93
C LEU A 33 -2.19 11.68 10.54
N VAL A 34 -2.29 11.65 11.85
CA VAL A 34 -3.55 11.74 12.59
C VAL A 34 -4.37 12.94 12.13
N PRO A 35 -3.84 14.17 12.00
CA PRO A 35 -4.64 15.31 11.54
C PRO A 35 -5.14 15.15 10.11
N LYS A 36 -4.34 14.54 9.23
CA LYS A 36 -4.71 14.31 7.83
C LYS A 36 -5.76 13.22 7.71
N LEU A 37 -5.66 12.17 8.52
CA LEU A 37 -6.61 11.06 8.54
C LEU A 37 -7.92 11.46 9.22
N SER A 38 -7.89 12.24 10.30
CA SER A 38 -9.10 12.73 10.98
C SER A 38 -9.93 13.73 10.17
N GLN A 39 -9.35 14.34 9.12
CA GLN A 39 -10.07 15.23 8.21
C GLN A 39 -10.84 14.47 7.12
N LEU A 40 -10.66 13.15 7.01
CA LEU A 40 -11.24 12.35 5.94
C LEU A 40 -12.57 11.73 6.36
N ARG A 41 -13.57 11.80 5.49
CA ARG A 41 -14.86 11.15 5.75
C ARG A 41 -14.71 9.64 5.52
N GLY A 42 -15.07 8.83 6.52
CA GLY A 42 -15.10 7.36 6.41
C GLY A 42 -13.83 6.63 6.86
N THR A 43 -12.76 7.34 7.21
CA THR A 43 -11.59 6.80 7.90
C THR A 43 -11.26 7.73 9.05
N ALA A 44 -11.12 7.18 10.25
CA ALA A 44 -10.71 7.97 11.40
C ALA A 44 -9.45 7.34 11.99
N ALA A 45 -8.41 8.15 12.19
CA ALA A 45 -7.38 7.83 13.16
C ALA A 45 -7.99 8.08 14.53
N VAL A 46 -8.26 7.02 15.27
CA VAL A 46 -8.92 7.11 16.57
C VAL A 46 -7.95 6.66 17.66
N GLN A 47 -7.96 7.37 18.78
CA GLN A 47 -7.39 6.86 20.00
C GLN A 47 -8.50 6.11 20.73
N SER A 48 -8.30 4.82 21.02
CA SER A 48 -9.26 4.01 21.78
C SER A 48 -9.23 4.36 23.27
N THR A 49 -9.53 5.59 23.65
CA THR A 49 -9.57 5.99 25.06
C THR A 49 -10.76 5.38 25.79
N TRP A 50 -10.51 4.38 26.63
CA TRP A 50 -11.45 3.91 27.64
C TRP A 50 -11.27 4.71 28.94
N PRO A 51 -12.35 5.21 29.59
CA PRO A 51 -12.24 6.03 30.81
C PRO A 51 -11.50 5.34 31.97
N SER A 52 -11.53 4.00 32.00
CA SER A 52 -10.88 3.16 33.02
C SER A 52 -9.39 2.92 32.77
N ASN A 53 -8.87 3.25 31.58
CA ASN A 53 -7.49 2.96 31.18
C ASN A 53 -6.87 4.16 30.46
N ARG A 54 -6.86 5.33 31.11
CA ARG A 54 -6.12 6.51 30.64
C ARG A 54 -4.62 6.23 30.70
N GLN A 55 -4.09 5.56 29.69
CA GLN A 55 -2.68 5.70 29.36
C GLN A 55 -2.56 6.97 28.48
N PRO A 56 -1.80 7.99 28.91
CA PRO A 56 -1.69 9.25 28.17
C PRO A 56 -1.07 9.11 26.77
N ASN A 57 -0.59 7.91 26.38
CA ASN A 57 0.22 7.67 25.19
C ASN A 57 -0.32 6.51 24.33
N GLU A 58 -1.61 6.18 24.38
CA GLU A 58 -2.13 5.17 23.45
C GLU A 58 -1.95 5.65 21.99
N PRO A 59 -1.29 4.87 21.13
CA PRO A 59 -1.07 5.24 19.75
C PRO A 59 -2.42 5.30 19.01
N PHE A 60 -2.55 6.25 18.08
CA PHE A 60 -3.71 6.30 17.19
C PHE A 60 -3.70 5.07 16.29
N THR A 61 -4.86 4.47 16.04
CA THR A 61 -5.01 3.36 15.08
C THR A 61 -5.98 3.75 13.97
N LEU A 62 -5.83 3.14 12.79
CA LEU A 62 -6.81 3.28 11.72
C LEU A 62 -8.10 2.56 12.13
N GLN A 63 -9.25 3.23 12.02
CA GLN A 63 -10.56 2.59 12.12
C GLN A 63 -11.39 2.78 10.85
N GLY A 64 -12.31 1.84 10.63
CA GLY A 64 -13.16 1.76 9.44
C GLY A 64 -12.74 0.59 8.55
N GLU A 65 -13.12 0.63 7.27
CA GLU A 65 -12.86 -0.44 6.29
C GLU A 65 -11.43 -0.40 5.71
N LEU A 66 -10.69 0.70 5.90
CA LEU A 66 -9.33 0.87 5.39
C LEU A 66 -8.32 -0.17 5.88
N PRO A 67 -8.18 -0.44 7.21
CA PRO A 67 -7.22 -1.43 7.69
C PRO A 67 -7.52 -2.85 7.17
N ASP A 68 -8.79 -3.28 7.18
CA ASP A 68 -9.20 -4.57 6.62
C ASP A 68 -8.90 -4.66 5.12
N ARG A 69 -9.08 -3.57 4.37
CA ARG A 69 -8.82 -3.54 2.94
C ARG A 69 -7.33 -3.54 2.63
N LEU A 70 -6.52 -2.81 3.39
CA LEU A 70 -5.06 -2.85 3.30
C LEU A 70 -4.50 -4.22 3.65
N GLU A 71 -5.07 -4.89 4.66
CA GLU A 71 -4.69 -6.26 5.01
C GLU A 71 -5.00 -7.24 3.89
N ARG A 72 -6.21 -7.19 3.29
CA ARG A 72 -6.55 -8.01 2.12
C ARG A 72 -5.60 -7.76 0.94
N ILE A 73 -5.29 -6.50 0.66
CA ILE A 73 -4.34 -6.13 -0.42
C ILE A 73 -2.96 -6.68 -0.12
N ARG A 74 -2.47 -6.55 1.11
CA ARG A 74 -1.18 -7.09 1.52
C ARG A 74 -1.15 -8.61 1.34
N GLN A 75 -2.17 -9.33 1.82
CA GLN A 75 -2.23 -10.78 1.67
C GLN A 75 -2.21 -11.20 0.20
N HIS A 76 -2.90 -10.46 -0.67
CA HIS A 76 -2.87 -10.69 -2.11
C HIS A 76 -1.47 -10.48 -2.69
N LEU A 77 -0.81 -9.38 -2.31
CA LEU A 77 0.53 -9.06 -2.76
C LEU A 77 1.57 -10.05 -2.20
N ASP A 78 1.41 -10.56 -0.98
CA ASP A 78 2.24 -11.63 -0.41
C ASP A 78 2.10 -12.94 -1.20
N GLN A 79 0.88 -13.30 -1.61
CA GLN A 79 0.66 -14.45 -2.47
C GLN A 79 1.29 -14.25 -3.85
N TRP A 80 1.09 -13.09 -4.47
CA TRP A 80 1.74 -12.75 -5.73
C TRP A 80 3.26 -12.81 -5.61
N TRP A 81 3.84 -12.14 -4.61
CA TRP A 81 5.28 -12.12 -4.36
C TRP A 81 5.87 -13.52 -4.24
N SER A 82 5.19 -14.43 -3.52
CA SER A 82 5.63 -15.82 -3.38
C SER A 82 5.63 -16.63 -4.69
N LYS A 83 4.82 -16.23 -5.68
CA LYS A 83 4.77 -16.86 -7.01
C LYS A 83 5.81 -16.27 -7.97
N VAL A 84 6.14 -15.00 -7.78
CA VAL A 84 7.17 -14.30 -8.56
C VAL A 84 8.53 -14.91 -8.23
N GLY A 85 9.28 -15.32 -9.26
CA GLY A 85 10.60 -15.90 -9.08
C GLY A 85 11.60 -14.92 -8.45
N PRO A 86 12.60 -15.40 -7.71
CA PRO A 86 13.55 -14.54 -6.98
C PRO A 86 14.33 -13.59 -7.89
N GLU A 87 14.60 -13.96 -9.14
CA GLU A 87 15.25 -13.09 -10.13
C GLU A 87 14.39 -11.86 -10.44
N VAL A 88 13.08 -12.06 -10.64
CA VAL A 88 12.12 -10.97 -10.88
C VAL A 88 11.98 -10.13 -9.63
N GLN A 89 11.88 -10.74 -8.43
CA GLN A 89 11.81 -10.01 -7.16
C GLN A 89 13.00 -9.05 -6.99
N ASN A 90 14.23 -9.54 -7.21
CA ASN A 90 15.44 -8.72 -7.12
C ASN A 90 15.44 -7.60 -8.16
N TYR A 91 15.06 -7.89 -9.41
CA TYR A 91 14.97 -6.86 -10.45
C TYR A 91 13.97 -5.77 -10.09
N LEU A 92 12.79 -6.14 -9.55
CA LEU A 92 11.78 -5.18 -9.11
C LEU A 92 12.29 -4.31 -7.97
N ILE A 93 13.02 -4.88 -7.00
CA ILE A 93 13.61 -4.14 -5.87
C ILE A 93 14.71 -3.18 -6.34
N GLU A 94 15.59 -3.63 -7.23
CA GLU A 94 16.70 -2.83 -7.75
C GLU A 94 16.21 -1.66 -8.61
N ASN A 95 15.13 -1.86 -9.38
CA ASN A 95 14.59 -0.88 -10.32
C ASN A 95 13.29 -0.19 -9.81
N ARG A 96 13.00 -0.27 -8.51
CA ARG A 96 11.75 0.23 -7.93
C ARG A 96 11.50 1.72 -8.14
N ASP A 97 12.56 2.55 -8.08
CA ASP A 97 12.48 4.00 -8.27
C ASP A 97 12.50 4.41 -9.76
N GLY A 98 12.61 3.45 -10.67
CA GLY A 98 12.91 3.66 -12.08
C GLY A 98 11.82 3.20 -13.04
N GLU A 99 12.22 3.08 -14.31
CA GLU A 99 11.39 2.51 -15.37
C GLU A 99 11.86 1.09 -15.66
N LEU A 100 10.92 0.15 -15.64
CA LEU A 100 11.14 -1.27 -15.81
C LEU A 100 10.95 -1.68 -17.27
N ASP A 101 11.66 -2.70 -17.70
CA ASP A 101 11.55 -3.25 -19.05
C ASP A 101 10.21 -3.98 -19.26
N ALA A 102 9.67 -3.89 -20.48
CA ALA A 102 8.36 -4.45 -20.86
C ALA A 102 8.20 -5.95 -20.52
N ASP A 103 9.30 -6.70 -20.53
CA ASP A 103 9.32 -8.14 -20.25
C ASP A 103 8.76 -8.47 -18.85
N TYR A 104 8.91 -7.56 -17.89
CA TYR A 104 8.41 -7.73 -16.52
C TYR A 104 6.96 -7.24 -16.34
N LYS A 105 6.35 -6.67 -17.37
CA LYS A 105 5.00 -6.10 -17.31
C LYS A 105 3.96 -7.16 -16.96
N ALA A 106 4.05 -8.33 -17.59
CA ALA A 106 3.11 -9.42 -17.34
C ALA A 106 3.17 -9.88 -15.87
N ALA A 107 4.39 -9.98 -15.31
CA ALA A 107 4.58 -10.34 -13.92
C ALA A 107 4.01 -9.29 -12.95
N VAL A 108 4.14 -8.00 -13.27
CA VAL A 108 3.56 -6.91 -12.46
C VAL A 108 2.05 -6.84 -12.60
N MET A 109 1.49 -7.07 -13.80
CA MET A 109 0.04 -7.08 -14.01
C MET A 109 -0.64 -8.24 -13.28
N ASP A 110 0.03 -9.38 -13.11
CA ASP A 110 -0.45 -10.54 -12.33
C ASP A 110 -0.57 -10.25 -10.83
N ALA A 111 -0.03 -9.12 -10.35
CA ALA A 111 -0.25 -8.65 -8.99
C ALA A 111 -1.70 -8.19 -8.74
N GLY A 112 -2.43 -7.85 -9.81
CA GLY A 112 -3.83 -7.45 -9.72
C GLY A 112 -4.77 -8.64 -9.85
N ASP A 113 -5.87 -8.60 -9.12
CA ASP A 113 -6.91 -9.64 -9.20
C ASP A 113 -7.94 -9.38 -10.30
N GLY A 114 -7.80 -8.26 -11.02
CA GLY A 114 -8.69 -7.84 -12.10
C GLY A 114 -10.11 -7.44 -11.65
N ASN A 115 -10.40 -7.46 -10.34
CA ASN A 115 -11.72 -7.13 -9.82
C ASN A 115 -11.84 -5.64 -9.50
N LEU A 116 -12.99 -5.06 -9.81
CA LEU A 116 -13.31 -3.66 -9.51
C LEU A 116 -13.33 -3.36 -7.99
N ASP A 117 -13.70 -4.36 -7.18
CA ASP A 117 -13.68 -4.27 -5.72
C ASP A 117 -12.33 -4.68 -5.10
N GLY A 118 -11.45 -5.27 -5.92
CA GLY A 118 -10.15 -5.82 -5.55
C GLY A 118 -8.97 -4.89 -5.86
N LEU A 119 -7.83 -5.48 -6.19
CA LEU A 119 -6.60 -4.74 -6.48
C LEU A 119 -6.47 -4.53 -7.99
N ILE A 120 -6.94 -3.38 -8.48
CA ILE A 120 -6.71 -2.98 -9.87
C ILE A 120 -5.27 -2.50 -10.01
N VAL A 121 -4.47 -3.26 -10.75
CA VAL A 121 -3.10 -2.93 -11.12
C VAL A 121 -3.10 -2.44 -12.57
N ALA A 122 -2.97 -1.13 -12.76
CA ALA A 122 -2.87 -0.51 -14.06
C ALA A 122 -1.41 -0.11 -14.33
N VAL A 123 -0.81 -0.70 -15.36
CA VAL A 123 0.55 -0.37 -15.80
C VAL A 123 0.47 0.66 -16.91
N VAL A 124 1.07 1.83 -16.69
CA VAL A 124 1.26 2.85 -17.72
C VAL A 124 2.62 2.64 -18.35
N GLN A 125 2.61 2.33 -19.64
CA GLN A 125 3.81 2.08 -20.45
C GLN A 125 4.06 3.27 -21.36
N ASP A 126 5.32 3.67 -21.50
CA ASP A 126 5.74 4.65 -22.50
C ASP A 126 5.80 3.95 -23.88
N ASN A 127 5.08 4.49 -24.85
CA ASN A 127 5.01 3.93 -26.20
C ASN A 127 6.33 4.09 -26.99
N ASN A 128 7.26 4.94 -26.57
CA ASN A 128 8.52 5.18 -27.25
C ASN A 128 9.66 4.28 -26.74
N THR A 129 9.69 3.99 -25.44
CA THR A 129 10.74 3.17 -24.81
C THR A 129 10.27 1.77 -24.45
N GLU A 130 8.96 1.51 -24.56
CA GLU A 130 8.27 0.32 -24.06
C GLU A 130 8.46 0.07 -22.56
N LYS A 131 9.06 1.00 -21.82
CA LYS A 131 9.26 0.87 -20.39
C LYS A 131 8.01 1.28 -19.62
N PHE A 132 7.88 0.78 -18.40
CA PHE A 132 6.75 1.12 -17.54
C PHE A 132 7.21 1.41 -16.11
N ARG A 133 6.35 2.05 -15.33
CA ARG A 133 6.59 2.29 -13.89
C ARG A 133 5.73 1.39 -13.04
N LEU A 134 6.25 1.03 -11.86
CA LEU A 134 5.48 0.25 -10.90
C LEU A 134 4.15 0.96 -10.58
N PRO A 135 3.03 0.24 -10.62
CA PRO A 135 1.76 0.76 -10.18
C PRO A 135 1.84 1.18 -8.71
N PRO A 136 1.23 2.30 -8.28
CA PRO A 136 1.51 2.93 -6.98
C PRO A 136 1.35 2.04 -5.74
N ILE A 137 0.51 1.00 -5.81
CA ILE A 137 0.30 0.06 -4.71
C ILE A 137 1.33 -1.09 -4.71
N VAL A 138 1.78 -1.49 -5.89
CA VAL A 138 2.85 -2.48 -6.07
C VAL A 138 4.18 -1.85 -5.71
N ASP A 139 4.40 -0.59 -6.10
CA ASP A 139 5.56 0.23 -5.75
C ASP A 139 5.78 0.27 -4.22
N VAL A 140 4.73 0.60 -3.46
CA VAL A 140 4.82 0.59 -1.98
C VAL A 140 5.16 -0.80 -1.43
N TYR A 141 4.58 -1.85 -2.01
CA TYR A 141 4.82 -3.20 -1.53
C TYR A 141 6.25 -3.68 -1.86
N VAL A 142 6.77 -3.34 -3.04
CA VAL A 142 8.16 -3.62 -3.42
C VAL A 142 9.11 -2.84 -2.51
N GLU A 143 8.82 -1.57 -2.21
CA GLU A 143 9.58 -0.77 -1.25
C GLU A 143 9.52 -1.37 0.16
N MET A 144 8.38 -1.89 0.59
CA MET A 144 8.25 -2.62 1.86
C MET A 144 9.19 -3.83 1.88
N LYS A 145 9.21 -4.64 0.81
CA LYS A 145 10.11 -5.81 0.72
C LYS A 145 11.58 -5.41 0.64
N ALA A 146 11.91 -4.31 -0.04
CA ALA A 146 13.26 -3.78 -0.10
C ALA A 146 13.81 -3.38 1.28
N ARG A 147 12.94 -2.96 2.20
CA ARG A 147 13.29 -2.56 3.58
C ARG A 147 13.35 -3.73 4.57
N ASP A 148 12.75 -4.87 4.23
CA ASP A 148 12.79 -6.11 5.02
C ASP A 148 14.07 -6.94 4.76
N ILE A 149 14.91 -6.54 3.80
CA ILE A 149 16.17 -7.21 3.40
C ILE A 149 17.38 -6.61 4.13
#